data_AF-A0A9Q1IH17-F1
#
_entry.id   AF-A0A9Q1IH17-F1
#
_cell.length_a   1.000
_cell.length_b   1.000
_cell.length_c   1.000
_cell.angle_alpha   90.00
_cell.angle_beta   90.00
_cell.angle_gamma   90.00
#
_symmetry.space_group_name_H-M   'P 1'
#
loop_
_entity.id
_entity.type
_entity.pdbx_description
1 polymer ?
#
loop_
_entity_poly.entity_id
_entity_poly.type
_entity_poly.pdbx_seq_one_letter_code
_entity_poly.pdbx_strand_id
1 'polypeptide(L)'
;MEENEDSEIIEHHVNEDMEKKGFRTTHTHLFLESVTLSEREGYSTQSSHRLLAYSDALISIIATVMILPVAHTKFQDNQELNESLQHLLTTKVAVYLMTFLIVTVAWAAHIRLFQVIERIDDCLALLNLACMMLITFLPYTFSLMATFPENILGILLFCACVIVIGLIQAVIVVYGFSHPFLLNDQIQISENQGFYKRHILKVILRVPVFCFIAIIFSFIFFPLSYVVLAFVTFLPYISQSLKWCRSKALGQMEETPDSMLFYSYHPNEPLSKDRVEAFSDGVYAIVATLLILDICEDNVPDPTDVQHKFNKSLIEALQEFGPEFLAYFGSFATVGLLWFVHHSLFLHVTKTTRLMGLFNTFSLAFVGGLPLAYELTHEFPRNSRNELEAIQISCVIIFFAGVFQLAIWVAALFGERETLHPYVRYGGRDHAFMFAKLALYPCVSLGTFFVTCALSKFSAPVFHLMQIVVPFAFLLLRLLVRVGLALLRRLFCPTPPATHSALEEEDLRLPFNDLVT
;
A
#
# COMPACT_ATOMS: atom_id res chain seq x y z
N MET A 1 19.31 -48.65 83.48
CA MET A 1 19.35 -49.48 82.26
C MET A 1 18.52 -48.72 81.25
N GLU A 2 19.15 -47.67 80.70
CA GLU A 2 19.63 -47.57 79.29
C GLU A 2 18.49 -46.98 78.44
N GLU A 3 18.40 -45.64 78.38
CA GLU A 3 18.86 -44.72 77.29
C GLU A 3 17.93 -44.77 76.06
N ASN A 4 17.04 -43.75 75.91
CA ASN A 4 17.10 -42.61 74.95
C ASN A 4 16.59 -43.00 73.53
N GLU A 5 15.66 -42.34 72.84
CA GLU A 5 15.32 -40.91 72.64
C GLU A 5 13.83 -40.73 72.23
N ASP A 6 13.17 -39.70 72.79
CA ASP A 6 12.39 -38.59 72.17
C ASP A 6 11.65 -38.81 70.82
N SER A 7 10.45 -38.29 70.52
CA SER A 7 9.51 -37.35 71.14
C SER A 7 8.25 -37.26 70.26
N GLU A 8 7.14 -36.82 70.89
CA GLU A 8 5.76 -36.51 70.44
C GLU A 8 5.49 -36.03 68.99
N ILE A 9 4.27 -36.28 68.48
CA ILE A 9 3.22 -35.25 68.18
C ILE A 9 1.90 -35.89 67.66
N ILE A 10 0.81 -35.20 68.00
CA ILE A 10 -0.63 -35.52 68.07
C ILE A 10 -1.41 -35.22 66.76
N GLU A 11 -2.51 -35.96 66.56
CA GLU A 11 -3.76 -35.77 65.77
C GLU A 11 -3.82 -34.91 64.48
N HIS A 12 -4.34 -35.50 63.41
CA HIS A 12 -5.30 -34.85 62.50
C HIS A 12 -6.08 -35.90 61.68
N HIS A 13 -7.34 -36.16 62.06
CA HIS A 13 -8.34 -36.82 61.21
C HIS A 13 -9.49 -35.84 60.97
N VAL A 14 -10.09 -35.89 59.78
CA VAL A 14 -11.17 -35.04 59.21
C VAL A 14 -10.63 -34.02 58.20
N ASN A 15 -10.45 -34.44 56.94
CA ASN A 15 -10.54 -33.59 55.72
C ASN A 15 -10.31 -34.38 54.39
N GLU A 16 -10.94 -35.55 54.16
CA GLU A 16 -10.77 -36.28 52.88
C GLU A 16 -12.04 -36.42 52.00
N ASP A 17 -13.21 -35.99 52.46
CA ASP A 17 -14.47 -36.21 51.69
C ASP A 17 -14.96 -34.99 50.86
N MET A 18 -14.24 -33.86 50.86
CA MET A 18 -14.65 -32.66 50.10
C MET A 18 -13.98 -32.53 48.70
N GLU A 19 -12.93 -33.29 48.39
CA GLU A 19 -12.22 -33.14 47.10
C GLU A 19 -12.80 -33.98 45.94
N LYS A 20 -13.55 -35.05 46.21
CA LYS A 20 -14.12 -35.89 45.14
C LYS A 20 -15.35 -35.31 44.45
N LYS A 21 -16.00 -34.29 45.03
CA LYS A 21 -17.16 -33.62 44.39
C LYS A 21 -16.74 -32.52 43.41
N GLY A 22 -15.62 -31.84 43.64
CA GLY A 22 -15.09 -30.81 42.75
C GLY A 22 -14.61 -31.36 41.40
N PHE A 23 -13.94 -32.51 41.41
CA PHE A 23 -13.32 -33.09 40.21
C PHE A 23 -14.34 -33.63 39.18
N ARG A 24 -15.51 -34.10 39.62
CA ARG A 24 -16.58 -34.59 38.72
C ARG A 24 -17.29 -33.45 37.99
N THR A 25 -17.49 -32.30 38.64
CA THR A 25 -18.09 -31.11 38.03
C THR A 25 -17.21 -30.51 36.94
N THR A 26 -15.88 -30.47 37.12
CA THR A 26 -14.96 -29.90 36.12
C THR A 26 -14.84 -30.76 34.87
N HIS A 27 -14.83 -32.09 35.02
CA HIS A 27 -14.86 -33.00 33.86
C HIS A 27 -16.20 -32.98 33.13
N THR A 28 -17.32 -32.80 33.84
CA THR A 28 -18.63 -32.70 33.17
C THR A 28 -18.76 -31.37 32.43
N HIS A 29 -18.20 -30.28 32.96
CA HIS A 29 -18.15 -28.98 32.28
C HIS A 29 -17.22 -29.00 31.06
N LEU A 30 -16.00 -29.54 31.18
CA LEU A 30 -15.07 -29.67 30.04
C LEU A 30 -15.61 -30.64 28.97
N PHE A 31 -16.31 -31.69 29.37
CA PHE A 31 -16.94 -32.61 28.43
C PHE A 31 -18.16 -31.93 27.77
N LEU A 32 -19.00 -31.18 28.49
CA LEU A 32 -20.07 -30.37 27.89
C LEU A 32 -19.55 -29.24 27.00
N GLU A 33 -18.39 -28.65 27.31
CA GLU A 33 -17.76 -27.61 26.50
C GLU A 33 -17.15 -28.23 25.22
N SER A 34 -16.57 -29.42 25.32
CA SER A 34 -16.11 -30.20 24.15
C SER A 34 -17.26 -30.73 23.30
N VAL A 35 -18.40 -31.06 23.91
CA VAL A 35 -19.61 -31.54 23.22
C VAL A 35 -20.39 -30.38 22.62
N THR A 36 -20.44 -29.20 23.26
CA THR A 36 -21.03 -27.98 22.66
C THR A 36 -20.17 -27.38 21.54
N LEU A 37 -18.85 -27.61 21.56
CA LEU A 37 -17.97 -27.36 20.39
C LEU A 37 -18.19 -28.38 19.27
N SER A 38 -18.51 -29.63 19.61
CA SER A 38 -18.74 -30.71 18.64
C SER A 38 -20.17 -30.75 18.07
N GLU A 39 -21.15 -30.11 18.72
CA GLU A 39 -22.56 -30.01 18.28
C GLU A 39 -22.87 -28.72 17.49
N ARG A 40 -21.86 -27.89 17.19
CA ARG A 40 -21.96 -26.92 16.08
C ARG A 40 -21.92 -27.70 14.76
N GLU A 41 -23.08 -28.17 14.34
CA GLU A 41 -23.31 -28.85 13.06
C GLU A 41 -22.52 -28.22 11.90
N GLY A 42 -21.66 -29.01 11.26
CA GLY A 42 -21.56 -29.14 9.81
C GLY A 42 -21.03 -27.99 8.94
N TYR A 43 -20.69 -26.80 9.47
CA TYR A 43 -20.15 -25.72 8.64
C TYR A 43 -18.63 -25.65 8.75
N SER A 44 -17.93 -26.09 7.71
CA SER A 44 -16.47 -25.93 7.59
C SER A 44 -16.10 -24.46 7.36
N THR A 45 -16.07 -23.67 8.43
CA THR A 45 -15.59 -22.29 8.36
C THR A 45 -14.08 -22.27 8.20
N GLN A 46 -13.58 -21.49 7.24
CA GLN A 46 -12.16 -21.37 6.94
C GLN A 46 -11.64 -19.97 7.33
N SER A 47 -10.32 -19.86 7.55
CA SER A 47 -9.66 -18.57 7.75
C SER A 47 -9.74 -17.73 6.49
N SER A 48 -10.11 -16.45 6.61
CA SER A 48 -10.20 -15.52 5.47
C SER A 48 -8.84 -15.12 4.88
N HIS A 49 -7.73 -15.31 5.60
CA HIS A 49 -6.40 -14.78 5.26
C HIS A 49 -5.97 -15.06 3.81
N ARG A 50 -6.09 -16.31 3.34
CA ARG A 50 -5.65 -16.69 1.99
C ARG A 50 -6.51 -16.06 0.89
N LEU A 51 -7.81 -15.93 1.14
CA LEU A 51 -8.75 -15.27 0.24
C LEU A 51 -8.45 -13.76 0.17
N LEU A 52 -8.14 -13.14 1.31
CA LEU A 52 -7.80 -11.71 1.36
C LEU A 52 -6.48 -11.42 0.64
N ALA A 53 -5.45 -12.25 0.84
CA ALA A 53 -4.18 -12.14 0.12
C ALA A 53 -4.36 -12.32 -1.39
N TYR A 54 -5.21 -13.26 -1.83
CA TYR A 54 -5.57 -13.41 -3.24
C TYR A 54 -6.25 -12.15 -3.79
N SER A 55 -7.23 -11.60 -3.08
CA SER A 55 -7.90 -10.36 -3.49
C SER A 55 -6.92 -9.17 -3.56
N ASP A 56 -6.01 -9.03 -2.59
CA ASP A 56 -5.02 -7.94 -2.58
C ASP A 56 -4.05 -8.04 -3.76
N ALA A 57 -3.52 -9.24 -4.03
CA ALA A 57 -2.65 -9.50 -5.16
C ALA A 57 -3.37 -9.16 -6.48
N LEU A 58 -4.57 -9.70 -6.68
CA LEU A 58 -5.36 -9.47 -7.90
C LEU A 58 -5.70 -7.99 -8.10
N ILE A 59 -6.10 -7.28 -7.05
CA ILE A 59 -6.45 -5.85 -7.16
C ILE A 59 -5.21 -4.98 -7.40
N SER A 60 -4.06 -5.31 -6.79
CA SER A 60 -2.79 -4.60 -7.04
C SER A 60 -2.31 -4.77 -8.50
N ILE A 61 -2.46 -5.97 -9.07
CA ILE A 61 -2.16 -6.24 -10.48
C ILE A 61 -3.04 -5.36 -11.37
N ILE A 62 -4.35 -5.41 -11.16
CA ILE A 62 -5.33 -4.63 -11.94
C ILE A 62 -5.03 -3.13 -11.88
N ALA A 63 -4.74 -2.60 -10.70
CA ALA A 63 -4.43 -1.18 -10.54
C ALA A 63 -3.17 -0.79 -11.34
N THR A 64 -2.14 -1.64 -11.31
CA THR A 64 -0.83 -1.34 -11.90
C THR A 64 -0.82 -1.49 -13.42
N VAL A 65 -1.46 -2.53 -13.98
CA VAL A 65 -1.48 -2.76 -15.45
C VAL A 65 -2.19 -1.65 -16.23
N MET A 66 -2.90 -0.74 -15.56
CA MET A 66 -3.50 0.45 -16.18
C MET A 66 -2.47 1.45 -16.69
N ILE A 67 -1.19 1.29 -16.37
CA ILE A 67 -0.11 2.08 -16.96
C ILE A 67 0.20 1.68 -18.41
N LEU A 68 -0.08 0.43 -18.81
CA LEU A 68 0.30 -0.11 -20.13
C LEU A 68 -0.21 0.72 -21.32
N PRO A 69 -1.47 1.18 -21.37
CA PRO A 69 -1.94 2.02 -22.48
C PRO A 69 -1.24 3.38 -22.58
N VAL A 70 -0.62 3.83 -21.48
CA VAL A 70 0.19 5.05 -21.41
C VAL A 70 1.61 4.77 -21.86
N ALA A 71 2.23 3.71 -21.32
CA ALA A 71 3.60 3.29 -21.65
C ALA A 71 3.74 2.97 -23.15
N HIS A 72 2.82 2.21 -23.75
CA HIS A 72 2.91 1.80 -25.17
C HIS A 72 2.43 2.89 -26.15
N THR A 73 2.51 4.16 -25.77
CA THR A 73 2.14 5.26 -26.68
C THR A 73 3.28 5.51 -27.66
N LYS A 74 3.23 4.89 -28.85
CA LYS A 74 4.28 5.03 -29.87
C LYS A 74 4.50 6.48 -30.27
N PHE A 75 5.76 6.93 -30.23
CA PHE A 75 6.17 8.24 -30.76
C PHE A 75 6.73 8.07 -32.19
N GLN A 76 6.42 8.99 -33.11
CA GLN A 76 7.07 9.00 -34.44
C GLN A 76 8.39 9.80 -34.35
N ASP A 77 9.50 9.19 -34.80
CA ASP A 77 10.90 9.64 -34.66
C ASP A 77 11.23 11.10 -35.03
N ASN A 78 10.34 11.82 -35.70
CA ASN A 78 10.57 13.18 -36.23
C ASN A 78 9.56 14.24 -35.78
N GLN A 79 8.62 13.90 -34.88
CA GLN A 79 7.82 14.93 -34.22
C GLN A 79 8.51 15.31 -32.91
N GLU A 80 8.87 16.59 -32.77
CA GLU A 80 9.01 17.20 -31.44
C GLU A 80 7.74 16.87 -30.63
N LEU A 81 7.84 16.85 -29.29
CA LEU A 81 6.68 16.66 -28.42
C LEU A 81 5.69 17.82 -28.61
N ASN A 82 4.94 17.80 -29.72
CA ASN A 82 4.05 18.85 -30.15
C ASN A 82 2.95 18.98 -29.09
N GLU A 83 2.37 20.18 -28.97
CA GLU A 83 1.32 20.46 -27.97
C GLU A 83 0.19 19.40 -27.98
N SER A 84 -0.14 18.86 -29.17
CA SER A 84 -1.12 17.78 -29.33
C SER A 84 -0.71 16.44 -28.70
N LEU A 85 0.56 16.06 -28.83
CA LEU A 85 1.10 14.82 -28.24
C LEU A 85 1.22 14.97 -26.72
N GLN A 86 1.65 16.14 -26.26
CA GLN A 86 1.69 16.48 -24.84
C GLN A 86 0.28 16.44 -24.21
N HIS A 87 -0.73 16.98 -24.90
CA HIS A 87 -2.12 16.92 -24.45
C HIS A 87 -2.64 15.47 -24.39
N LEU A 88 -2.31 14.64 -25.39
CA LEU A 88 -2.67 13.22 -25.40
C LEU A 88 -2.04 12.46 -24.25
N LEU A 89 -0.72 12.62 -24.04
CA LEU A 89 0.00 11.96 -22.95
C LEU A 89 -0.53 12.40 -21.59
N THR A 90 -0.77 13.70 -21.40
CA THR A 90 -1.37 14.25 -20.17
C THR A 90 -2.75 13.64 -19.90
N THR A 91 -3.57 13.50 -20.94
CA THR A 91 -4.90 12.88 -20.83
C THR A 91 -4.79 11.42 -20.43
N LYS A 92 -3.89 10.66 -21.07
CA LYS A 92 -3.65 9.24 -20.76
C LYS A 92 -3.11 9.03 -19.33
N VAL A 93 -2.18 9.87 -18.88
CA VAL A 93 -1.64 9.84 -17.50
C VAL A 93 -2.75 10.17 -16.50
N ALA A 94 -3.59 11.18 -16.77
CA ALA A 94 -4.72 11.51 -15.91
C ALA A 94 -5.72 10.35 -15.82
N VAL A 95 -6.00 9.70 -16.95
CA VAL A 95 -6.79 8.47 -17.05
C VAL A 95 -6.21 7.37 -16.15
N TYR A 96 -4.91 7.09 -16.26
CA TYR A 96 -4.22 6.11 -15.42
C TYR A 96 -4.34 6.43 -13.92
N LEU A 97 -4.09 7.68 -13.53
CA LEU A 97 -4.20 8.08 -12.12
C LEU A 97 -5.63 7.90 -11.59
N MET A 98 -6.64 8.25 -12.39
CA MET A 98 -8.04 8.08 -12.01
C MET A 98 -8.41 6.61 -11.86
N THR A 99 -8.01 5.73 -12.79
CA THR A 99 -8.30 4.30 -12.69
C THR A 99 -7.64 3.67 -11.48
N PHE A 100 -6.35 3.98 -11.26
CA PHE A 100 -5.61 3.50 -10.10
C PHE A 100 -6.33 3.89 -8.79
N LEU A 101 -6.77 5.14 -8.67
CA LEU A 101 -7.49 5.63 -7.50
C LEU A 101 -8.85 4.94 -7.31
N ILE A 102 -9.63 4.76 -8.38
CA ILE A 102 -10.92 4.06 -8.35
C ILE A 102 -10.75 2.63 -7.85
N VAL A 103 -9.79 1.89 -8.40
CA VAL A 103 -9.50 0.50 -8.01
C VAL A 103 -9.05 0.46 -6.54
N THR A 104 -8.25 1.42 -6.10
CA THR A 104 -7.82 1.49 -4.69
C THR A 104 -8.97 1.84 -3.73
N VAL A 105 -9.95 2.65 -4.15
CA VAL A 105 -11.18 2.89 -3.35
C VAL A 105 -11.98 1.60 -3.22
N ALA A 106 -12.13 0.83 -4.30
CA ALA A 106 -12.81 -0.47 -4.26
C ALA A 106 -12.09 -1.46 -3.33
N TRP A 107 -10.76 -1.50 -3.39
CA TRP A 107 -9.93 -2.29 -2.47
C TRP A 107 -10.10 -1.87 -1.01
N ALA A 108 -10.08 -0.56 -0.73
CA ALA A 108 -10.28 -0.06 0.63
C ALA A 108 -11.67 -0.43 1.17
N ALA A 109 -12.72 -0.34 0.34
CA ALA A 109 -14.06 -0.79 0.71
C ALA A 109 -14.10 -2.31 1.00
N HIS A 110 -13.40 -3.10 0.19
CA HIS A 110 -13.26 -4.54 0.39
C HIS A 110 -12.51 -4.89 1.69
N ILE A 111 -11.44 -4.16 2.05
CA ILE A 111 -10.79 -4.33 3.36
C ILE A 111 -11.79 -4.12 4.49
N ARG A 112 -12.56 -3.03 4.46
CA ARG A 112 -13.52 -2.71 5.53
C ARG A 112 -14.59 -3.78 5.67
N LEU A 113 -15.07 -4.33 4.57
CA LEU A 113 -16.04 -5.42 4.57
C LEU A 113 -15.48 -6.67 5.29
N PHE A 114 -14.25 -7.05 4.98
CA PHE A 114 -13.62 -8.24 5.57
C PHE A 114 -12.90 -8.00 6.90
N GLN A 115 -12.89 -6.76 7.41
CA GLN A 115 -12.58 -6.51 8.83
C GLN A 115 -13.77 -6.91 9.74
N VAL A 116 -14.99 -6.92 9.19
CA VAL A 116 -16.21 -7.34 9.90
C VAL A 116 -16.44 -8.84 9.77
N ILE A 117 -16.14 -9.40 8.60
CA ILE A 117 -16.30 -10.83 8.30
C ILE A 117 -14.96 -11.51 8.54
N GLU A 118 -14.78 -12.12 9.70
CA GLU A 118 -13.52 -12.76 10.11
C GLU A 118 -13.38 -14.16 9.51
N ARG A 119 -14.46 -14.93 9.51
CA ARG A 119 -14.52 -16.31 9.00
C ARG A 119 -15.30 -16.36 7.70
N ILE A 120 -14.89 -17.24 6.80
CA ILE A 120 -15.52 -17.43 5.50
C ILE A 120 -16.01 -18.88 5.33
N ASP A 121 -17.05 -19.03 4.53
CA ASP A 121 -17.52 -20.30 3.98
C ASP A 121 -17.42 -20.28 2.44
N ASP A 122 -17.78 -21.39 1.81
CA ASP A 122 -17.69 -21.53 0.35
C ASP A 122 -18.62 -20.55 -0.39
N CYS A 123 -19.76 -20.19 0.19
CA CYS A 123 -20.70 -19.24 -0.42
C CYS A 123 -20.10 -17.83 -0.46
N LEU A 124 -19.55 -17.36 0.66
CA LEU A 124 -18.83 -16.09 0.75
C LEU A 124 -17.59 -16.08 -0.17
N ALA A 125 -16.88 -17.21 -0.26
CA ALA A 125 -15.73 -17.32 -1.15
C ALA A 125 -16.14 -17.18 -2.63
N LEU A 126 -17.24 -17.81 -3.05
CA LEU A 126 -17.79 -17.67 -4.40
C LEU A 126 -18.30 -16.25 -4.70
N LEU A 127 -18.98 -15.61 -3.73
CA LEU A 127 -19.41 -14.22 -3.86
C LEU A 127 -18.22 -13.26 -3.98
N ASN A 128 -17.16 -13.50 -3.18
CA ASN A 128 -15.91 -12.75 -3.31
C ASN A 128 -15.27 -12.96 -4.70
N LEU A 129 -15.21 -14.20 -5.19
CA LEU A 129 -14.66 -14.50 -6.51
C LEU A 129 -15.46 -13.80 -7.63
N ALA A 130 -16.79 -13.80 -7.54
CA ALA A 130 -17.64 -13.05 -8.46
C ALA A 130 -17.38 -11.53 -8.39
N CYS A 131 -17.15 -10.99 -7.19
CA CYS A 131 -16.74 -9.60 -7.01
C CYS A 131 -15.39 -9.31 -7.68
N MET A 132 -14.38 -10.17 -7.47
CA MET A 132 -13.05 -10.05 -8.09
C MET A 132 -13.12 -10.11 -9.62
N MET A 133 -13.93 -11.02 -10.18
CA MET A 133 -14.16 -11.12 -11.62
C MET A 133 -14.69 -9.81 -12.20
N LEU A 134 -15.65 -9.15 -11.56
CA LEU A 134 -16.15 -7.86 -12.03
C LEU A 134 -15.11 -6.74 -11.86
N ILE A 135 -14.32 -6.75 -10.78
CA ILE A 135 -13.24 -5.78 -10.58
C ILE A 135 -12.18 -5.91 -11.68
N THR A 136 -11.84 -7.15 -12.12
CA THR A 136 -10.92 -7.37 -13.27
C THR A 136 -11.46 -6.82 -14.59
N PHE A 137 -12.78 -6.63 -14.72
CA PHE A 137 -13.40 -6.09 -15.92
C PHE A 137 -13.42 -4.55 -15.95
N LEU A 138 -13.21 -3.88 -14.80
CA LEU A 138 -13.17 -2.41 -14.73
C LEU A 138 -12.14 -1.78 -15.68
N PRO A 139 -10.88 -2.25 -15.76
CA PRO A 139 -9.92 -1.89 -16.80
C PRO A 139 -10.49 -1.73 -18.21
N TYR A 140 -11.18 -2.76 -18.69
CA TYR A 140 -11.72 -2.80 -20.03
C TYR A 140 -12.80 -1.74 -20.21
N THR A 141 -13.73 -1.64 -19.26
CA THR A 141 -14.80 -0.62 -19.33
C THR A 141 -14.25 0.80 -19.32
N PHE A 142 -13.17 1.03 -18.56
CA PHE A 142 -12.52 2.33 -18.53
C PHE A 142 -11.78 2.63 -19.83
N SER A 143 -11.03 1.67 -20.38
CA SER A 143 -10.36 1.83 -21.68
C SER A 143 -11.37 2.17 -22.78
N LEU A 144 -12.54 1.52 -22.77
CA LEU A 144 -13.63 1.81 -23.71
C LEU A 144 -14.18 3.22 -23.52
N MET A 145 -14.40 3.65 -22.28
CA MET A 145 -14.85 5.00 -21.92
C MET A 145 -13.83 6.08 -22.32
N ALA A 146 -12.53 5.82 -22.15
CA ALA A 146 -11.47 6.76 -22.50
C ALA A 146 -11.26 6.87 -24.03
N THR A 147 -11.46 5.77 -24.77
CA THR A 147 -11.32 5.74 -26.23
C THR A 147 -12.50 6.41 -26.93
N PHE A 148 -13.72 6.24 -26.40
CA PHE A 148 -14.94 6.79 -26.96
C PHE A 148 -15.68 7.66 -25.93
N PRO A 149 -15.13 8.82 -25.53
CA PRO A 149 -15.67 9.63 -24.44
C PRO A 149 -17.07 10.21 -24.76
N GLU A 150 -17.37 10.40 -26.04
CA GLU A 150 -18.65 10.89 -26.56
C GLU A 150 -19.72 9.79 -26.67
N ASN A 151 -19.36 8.52 -26.46
CA ASN A 151 -20.30 7.40 -26.54
C ASN A 151 -20.77 6.97 -25.14
N ILE A 152 -22.08 6.96 -24.92
CA ILE A 152 -22.72 6.59 -23.64
C ILE A 152 -22.34 5.17 -23.20
N LEU A 153 -22.07 4.28 -24.16
CA LEU A 153 -21.86 2.86 -23.90
C LEU A 153 -20.72 2.61 -22.89
N GLY A 154 -19.62 3.35 -22.99
CA GLY A 154 -18.48 3.21 -22.06
C GLY A 154 -18.86 3.53 -20.61
N ILE A 155 -19.52 4.68 -20.41
CA ILE A 155 -20.02 5.10 -19.09
C ILE A 155 -21.05 4.12 -18.55
N LEU A 156 -21.96 3.65 -19.40
CA LEU A 156 -23.02 2.71 -19.02
C LEU A 156 -22.43 1.39 -18.54
N LEU A 157 -21.49 0.79 -19.30
CA LEU A 157 -20.83 -0.45 -18.90
C LEU A 157 -20.03 -0.29 -17.61
N PHE A 158 -19.28 0.81 -17.47
CA PHE A 158 -18.52 1.11 -16.26
C PHE A 158 -19.44 1.21 -15.03
N CYS A 159 -20.49 2.03 -15.12
CA CYS A 159 -21.43 2.23 -14.02
C CYS A 159 -22.22 0.96 -13.71
N ALA A 160 -22.65 0.20 -14.71
CA ALA A 160 -23.32 -1.08 -14.52
C ALA A 160 -22.42 -2.08 -13.78
N CYS A 161 -21.14 -2.17 -14.15
CA CYS A 161 -20.17 -3.03 -13.48
C CYS A 161 -20.02 -2.66 -12.00
N VAL A 162 -19.83 -1.36 -11.69
CA VAL A 162 -19.71 -0.86 -10.32
C VAL A 162 -20.99 -1.09 -9.50
N ILE A 163 -22.17 -0.93 -10.11
CA ILE A 163 -23.45 -1.23 -9.45
C ILE A 163 -23.52 -2.71 -9.07
N VAL A 164 -23.21 -3.62 -9.99
CA VAL A 164 -23.24 -5.07 -9.71
C VAL A 164 -22.22 -5.44 -8.63
N ILE A 165 -21.01 -4.86 -8.65
CA ILE A 165 -20.01 -5.04 -7.58
C ILE A 165 -20.60 -4.64 -6.22
N GLY A 166 -21.20 -3.45 -6.13
CA GLY A 166 -21.80 -2.98 -4.87
C GLY A 166 -23.00 -3.80 -4.42
N LEU A 167 -23.80 -4.33 -5.35
CA LEU A 167 -24.90 -5.26 -5.03
C LEU A 167 -24.38 -6.60 -4.48
N ILE A 168 -23.33 -7.17 -5.08
CA ILE A 168 -22.70 -8.39 -4.56
C ILE A 168 -22.12 -8.14 -3.16
N GLN A 169 -21.43 -7.02 -2.94
CA GLN A 169 -20.93 -6.64 -1.62
C GLN A 169 -22.07 -6.45 -0.60
N ALA A 170 -23.21 -5.88 -1.02
CA ALA A 170 -24.40 -5.79 -0.17
C ALA A 170 -24.97 -7.17 0.18
N VAL A 171 -24.99 -8.12 -0.76
CA VAL A 171 -25.37 -9.51 -0.51
C VAL A 171 -24.42 -10.16 0.49
N ILE A 172 -23.11 -9.97 0.36
CA ILE A 172 -22.10 -10.46 1.32
C ILE A 172 -22.39 -9.95 2.73
N VAL A 173 -22.69 -8.65 2.88
CA VAL A 173 -23.07 -8.08 4.19
C VAL A 173 -24.35 -8.73 4.71
N VAL A 174 -25.41 -8.79 3.90
CA VAL A 174 -26.68 -9.37 4.34
C VAL A 174 -26.49 -10.83 4.76
N TYR A 175 -25.70 -11.60 4.01
CA TYR A 175 -25.39 -12.99 4.31
C TYR A 175 -24.57 -13.15 5.60
N GLY A 176 -23.50 -12.38 5.77
CA GLY A 176 -22.66 -12.41 6.97
C GLY A 176 -23.44 -12.04 8.24
N PHE A 177 -24.33 -11.05 8.17
CA PHE A 177 -25.20 -10.71 9.30
C PHE A 177 -26.35 -11.69 9.54
N SER A 178 -26.70 -12.54 8.58
CA SER A 178 -27.66 -13.64 8.78
C SER A 178 -27.02 -14.84 9.48
N HIS A 179 -25.68 -14.95 9.45
CA HIS A 179 -24.91 -16.03 10.08
C HIS A 179 -23.88 -15.44 11.06
N PRO A 180 -24.28 -15.10 12.31
CA PRO A 180 -23.44 -14.34 13.24
C PRO A 180 -22.09 -14.97 13.58
N PHE A 181 -21.93 -16.28 13.40
CA PHE A 181 -20.65 -16.98 13.63
C PHE A 181 -19.55 -16.66 12.61
N LEU A 182 -19.89 -16.00 11.48
CA LEU A 182 -18.93 -15.55 10.47
C LEU A 182 -18.34 -14.16 10.80
N LEU A 183 -19.03 -13.42 11.66
CA LEU A 183 -18.65 -12.07 12.06
C LEU A 183 -17.52 -12.11 13.09
N ASN A 184 -16.79 -11.00 13.18
CA ASN A 184 -15.83 -10.76 14.26
C ASN A 184 -16.51 -10.84 15.64
N ASP A 185 -15.86 -11.47 16.61
CA ASP A 185 -16.32 -11.66 17.98
C ASP A 185 -16.85 -10.36 18.63
N GLN A 186 -16.20 -9.23 18.37
CA GLN A 186 -16.60 -7.93 18.92
C GLN A 186 -17.98 -7.48 18.43
N ILE A 187 -18.31 -7.76 17.17
CA ILE A 187 -19.61 -7.41 16.57
C ILE A 187 -20.65 -8.45 16.95
N GLN A 188 -20.25 -9.71 17.07
CA GLN A 188 -21.12 -10.79 17.51
C GLN A 188 -21.69 -10.52 18.90
N ILE A 189 -20.87 -10.04 19.84
CA ILE A 189 -21.25 -9.76 21.23
C ILE A 189 -22.07 -8.44 21.36
N SER A 190 -22.02 -7.57 20.33
CA SER A 190 -22.69 -6.27 20.39
C SER A 190 -24.22 -6.37 20.34
N GLU A 191 -24.92 -5.66 21.24
CA GLU A 191 -26.40 -5.62 21.27
C GLU A 191 -27.03 -4.97 20.02
N ASN A 192 -26.24 -4.20 19.26
CA ASN A 192 -26.70 -3.34 18.16
C ASN A 192 -26.35 -3.85 16.75
N GLN A 193 -26.33 -5.16 16.51
CA GLN A 193 -26.00 -5.74 15.19
C GLN A 193 -26.79 -5.12 14.02
N GLY A 194 -28.09 -4.83 14.22
CA GLY A 194 -28.94 -4.20 13.20
C GLY A 194 -28.55 -2.76 12.85
N PHE A 195 -27.87 -2.04 13.76
CA PHE A 195 -27.29 -0.73 13.46
C PHE A 195 -26.07 -0.87 12.54
N TYR A 196 -25.13 -1.76 12.87
CA TYR A 196 -23.95 -2.00 12.03
C TYR A 196 -24.33 -2.46 10.63
N LYS A 197 -25.25 -3.43 10.52
CA LYS A 197 -25.75 -3.90 9.22
C LYS A 197 -26.26 -2.75 8.35
N ARG A 198 -27.12 -1.88 8.90
CA ARG A 198 -27.68 -0.73 8.17
C ARG A 198 -26.60 0.31 7.83
N HIS A 199 -25.66 0.55 8.74
CA HIS A 199 -24.57 1.48 8.52
C HIS A 199 -23.64 1.03 7.39
N ILE A 200 -23.18 -0.22 7.44
CA ILE A 200 -22.29 -0.82 6.42
C ILE A 200 -22.98 -0.82 5.06
N LEU A 201 -24.24 -1.25 5.01
CA LEU A 201 -25.03 -1.26 3.79
C LEU A 201 -25.18 0.14 3.18
N LYS A 202 -25.39 1.17 4.01
CA LYS A 202 -25.45 2.57 3.55
C LYS A 202 -24.13 3.09 2.99
N VAL A 203 -22.99 2.62 3.51
CA VAL A 203 -21.66 2.97 2.98
C VAL A 203 -21.42 2.30 1.64
N ILE A 204 -21.67 0.98 1.53
CA ILE A 204 -21.45 0.21 0.30
C ILE A 204 -22.40 0.66 -0.82
N LEU A 205 -23.69 0.83 -0.54
CA LEU A 205 -24.68 1.23 -1.55
C LEU A 205 -24.55 2.68 -2.03
N ARG A 206 -23.74 3.51 -1.35
CA ARG A 206 -23.52 4.90 -1.76
C ARG A 206 -22.96 4.98 -3.18
N VAL A 207 -21.93 4.19 -3.49
CA VAL A 207 -21.26 4.21 -4.79
C VAL A 207 -22.21 3.76 -5.92
N PRO A 208 -22.92 2.62 -5.82
CA PRO A 208 -23.95 2.23 -6.79
C PRO A 208 -25.03 3.30 -7.02
N VAL A 209 -25.50 3.98 -5.97
CA VAL A 209 -26.52 5.04 -6.11
C VAL A 209 -25.98 6.20 -6.95
N PHE A 210 -24.75 6.65 -6.72
CA PHE A 210 -24.16 7.69 -7.55
C PHE A 210 -23.85 7.23 -8.97
N CYS A 211 -23.44 5.97 -9.19
CA CYS A 211 -23.28 5.41 -10.53
C CYS A 211 -24.61 5.34 -11.28
N PHE A 212 -25.71 5.01 -10.59
CA PHE A 212 -27.05 5.05 -11.19
C PHE A 212 -27.44 6.48 -11.59
N ILE A 213 -27.15 7.47 -10.74
CA ILE A 213 -27.33 8.90 -11.07
C ILE A 213 -26.45 9.30 -12.28
N ALA A 214 -25.20 8.83 -12.34
CA ALA A 214 -24.30 9.09 -13.45
C ALA A 214 -24.81 8.50 -14.78
N ILE A 215 -25.44 7.32 -14.76
CA ILE A 215 -26.13 6.74 -15.92
C ILE A 215 -27.26 7.66 -16.37
N ILE A 216 -28.12 8.13 -15.47
CA ILE A 216 -29.22 9.04 -15.82
C ILE A 216 -28.68 10.31 -16.48
N PHE A 217 -27.64 10.92 -15.90
CA PHE A 217 -27.02 12.11 -16.48
C PHE A 217 -26.31 11.85 -17.81
N SER A 218 -25.82 10.64 -18.06
CA SER A 218 -25.19 10.31 -19.34
C SER A 218 -26.14 10.43 -20.53
N PHE A 219 -27.45 10.25 -20.33
CA PHE A 219 -28.47 10.46 -21.37
C PHE A 219 -28.86 11.93 -21.57
N ILE A 220 -28.56 12.81 -20.60
CA ILE A 220 -28.95 14.23 -20.62
C ILE A 220 -27.76 15.10 -21.03
N PHE A 221 -26.62 14.94 -20.35
CA PHE A 221 -25.43 15.75 -20.52
C PHE A 221 -24.17 14.98 -20.08
N PHE A 222 -23.39 14.49 -21.05
CA PHE A 222 -22.21 13.65 -20.83
C PHE A 222 -21.19 14.21 -19.83
N PRO A 223 -20.79 15.51 -19.90
CA PRO A 223 -19.76 16.03 -18.99
C PRO A 223 -20.17 15.95 -17.51
N LEU A 224 -21.48 16.08 -17.21
CA LEU A 224 -21.96 15.97 -15.83
C LEU A 224 -21.82 14.56 -15.27
N SER A 225 -21.92 13.53 -16.11
CA SER A 225 -21.68 12.14 -15.69
C SER A 225 -20.23 11.94 -15.23
N TYR A 226 -19.25 12.47 -15.98
CA TYR A 226 -17.84 12.45 -15.59
C TYR A 226 -17.57 13.24 -14.30
N VAL A 227 -18.22 14.39 -14.12
CA VAL A 227 -18.12 15.17 -12.88
C VAL A 227 -18.67 14.37 -11.69
N VAL A 228 -19.79 13.67 -11.85
CA VAL A 228 -20.35 12.80 -10.79
C VAL A 228 -19.38 11.66 -10.47
N LEU A 229 -18.80 10.99 -11.46
CA LEU A 229 -17.83 9.91 -11.26
C LEU A 229 -16.55 10.40 -10.55
N ALA A 230 -16.04 11.56 -10.96
CA ALA A 230 -14.92 12.21 -10.28
C ALA A 230 -15.30 12.55 -8.83
N PHE A 231 -16.46 13.14 -8.60
CA PHE A 231 -16.95 13.47 -7.26
C PHE A 231 -17.03 12.23 -6.37
N VAL A 232 -17.58 11.12 -6.86
CA VAL A 232 -17.65 9.85 -6.10
C VAL A 232 -16.27 9.36 -5.70
N THR A 233 -15.30 9.43 -6.61
CA THR A 233 -13.93 8.99 -6.39
C THR A 233 -13.20 9.87 -5.38
N PHE A 234 -13.38 11.20 -5.47
CA PHE A 234 -12.68 12.16 -4.61
C PHE A 234 -13.40 12.49 -3.30
N LEU A 235 -14.71 12.29 -3.18
CA LEU A 235 -15.49 12.54 -1.96
C LEU A 235 -14.87 11.94 -0.68
N PRO A 236 -14.45 10.65 -0.64
CA PRO A 236 -13.84 10.10 0.56
C PRO A 236 -12.53 10.81 0.93
N TYR A 237 -11.74 11.25 -0.05
CA TYR A 237 -10.47 11.94 0.16
C TYR A 237 -10.67 13.42 0.53
N ILE A 238 -11.55 14.14 -0.16
CA ILE A 238 -11.89 15.54 0.11
C ILE A 238 -12.48 15.68 1.51
N SER A 239 -13.45 14.84 1.87
CA SER A 239 -14.05 14.87 3.21
C SER A 239 -13.04 14.60 4.32
N GLN A 240 -12.01 13.80 4.06
CA GLN A 240 -10.93 13.51 5.00
C GLN A 240 -9.98 14.70 5.15
N SER A 241 -9.53 15.29 4.04
CA SER A 241 -8.66 16.48 4.04
C SER A 241 -9.33 17.69 4.71
N LEU A 242 -10.63 17.90 4.44
CA LEU A 242 -11.40 18.96 5.09
C LEU A 242 -11.55 18.73 6.60
N LYS A 243 -11.79 17.50 7.05
CA LYS A 243 -11.88 17.18 8.49
C LYS A 243 -10.56 17.45 9.20
N TRP A 244 -9.44 17.00 8.62
CA TRP A 244 -8.10 17.23 9.15
C TRP A 244 -7.73 18.72 9.19
N CYS A 245 -8.03 19.46 8.12
CA CYS A 245 -7.79 20.89 8.06
C CYS A 245 -8.65 21.64 9.09
N ARG A 246 -9.93 21.27 9.20
CA ARG A 246 -10.87 21.87 10.16
C ARG A 246 -10.47 21.59 11.61
N SER A 247 -10.06 20.36 11.95
CA SER A 247 -9.62 20.03 13.32
C SER A 247 -8.36 20.80 13.71
N LYS A 248 -7.49 21.11 12.74
CA LYS A 248 -6.27 21.87 12.97
C LYS A 248 -6.51 23.39 13.00
N ALA A 249 -7.49 23.88 12.24
CA ALA A 249 -7.81 25.31 12.14
C ALA A 249 -8.71 25.82 13.27
N LEU A 250 -9.65 25.02 13.79
CA LEU A 250 -10.62 25.46 14.81
C LEU A 250 -10.22 25.15 16.26
N GLY A 251 -9.05 24.52 16.49
CA GLY A 251 -8.75 23.93 17.80
C GLY A 251 -9.69 22.76 18.11
N GLN A 252 -9.31 21.89 19.06
CA GLN A 252 -10.16 20.78 19.51
C GLN A 252 -11.49 21.34 20.04
N MET A 253 -12.55 21.34 19.21
CA MET A 253 -13.91 21.45 19.74
C MET A 253 -14.25 20.12 20.37
N GLU A 254 -14.58 20.16 21.66
CA GLU A 254 -15.22 19.08 22.41
C GLU A 254 -16.32 18.46 21.54
N GLU A 255 -16.11 17.19 21.19
CA GLU A 255 -17.17 16.38 20.60
C GLU A 255 -18.33 16.35 21.60
N THR A 256 -19.50 16.83 21.19
CA THR A 256 -20.69 16.92 22.04
C THR A 256 -20.98 15.56 22.71
N PRO A 257 -21.32 15.52 24.03
CA PRO A 257 -21.38 14.28 24.81
C PRO A 257 -22.36 13.21 24.31
N ASP A 258 -23.34 13.58 23.49
CA ASP A 258 -24.30 12.63 22.88
C ASP A 258 -23.71 11.79 21.72
N SER A 259 -22.42 11.98 21.39
CA SER A 259 -21.70 11.15 20.42
C SER A 259 -20.75 10.12 21.06
N MET A 260 -20.72 10.05 22.40
CA MET A 260 -19.65 9.39 23.16
C MET A 260 -19.96 7.96 23.68
N LEU A 261 -20.98 7.28 23.16
CA LEU A 261 -21.31 5.92 23.62
C LEU A 261 -21.78 5.01 22.50
N PHE A 262 -21.03 4.88 21.41
CA PHE A 262 -21.34 3.86 20.40
C PHE A 262 -20.08 3.31 19.77
N TYR A 263 -19.75 2.05 20.12
CA TYR A 263 -18.97 1.20 19.24
C TYR A 263 -19.61 1.32 17.85
N SER A 264 -18.81 1.73 16.87
CA SER A 264 -19.32 1.99 15.54
C SER A 264 -18.30 1.48 14.55
N TYR A 265 -18.80 0.97 13.43
CA TYR A 265 -18.05 0.79 12.19
C TYR A 265 -17.51 2.18 11.80
N HIS A 266 -16.48 2.64 12.50
CA HIS A 266 -16.00 4.00 12.39
C HIS A 266 -15.17 4.07 11.12
N PRO A 267 -15.49 4.99 10.18
CA PRO A 267 -14.56 5.36 9.13
C PRO A 267 -13.25 5.98 9.66
N ASN A 268 -12.91 5.84 10.95
CA ASN A 268 -11.66 6.26 11.58
C ASN A 268 -10.78 5.09 12.03
N GLU A 269 -11.24 3.82 11.93
CA GLU A 269 -10.38 2.68 12.25
C GLU A 269 -9.17 2.60 11.30
N PRO A 270 -7.99 2.16 11.78
CA PRO A 270 -6.85 1.95 10.91
C PRO A 270 -7.17 0.90 9.85
N LEU A 271 -6.57 1.04 8.65
CA LEU A 271 -6.58 -0.06 7.67
C LEU A 271 -5.74 -1.20 8.23
N SER A 272 -6.04 -2.47 7.91
CA SER A 272 -5.12 -3.54 8.30
C SER A 272 -3.74 -3.31 7.66
N LYS A 273 -2.68 -3.36 8.48
CA LYS A 273 -1.30 -3.15 8.06
C LYS A 273 -0.90 -4.18 7.01
N ASP A 274 -1.14 -5.45 7.29
CA ASP A 274 -0.79 -6.58 6.41
C ASP A 274 -1.42 -6.43 5.03
N ARG A 275 -2.66 -5.95 4.98
CA ARG A 275 -3.36 -5.69 3.71
C ARG A 275 -2.68 -4.58 2.91
N VAL A 276 -2.30 -3.49 3.58
CA VAL A 276 -1.59 -2.36 2.95
C VAL A 276 -0.22 -2.80 2.43
N GLU A 277 0.50 -3.62 3.20
CA GLU A 277 1.79 -4.21 2.79
C GLU A 277 1.61 -5.12 1.57
N ALA A 278 0.67 -6.07 1.60
CA ALA A 278 0.40 -7.00 0.50
C ALA A 278 0.01 -6.28 -0.81
N PHE A 279 -0.84 -5.25 -0.73
CA PHE A 279 -1.17 -4.43 -1.90
C PHE A 279 0.03 -3.66 -2.43
N SER A 280 0.86 -3.09 -1.54
CA SER A 280 2.07 -2.36 -1.93
C SER A 280 3.08 -3.28 -2.61
N ASP A 281 3.35 -4.44 -2.03
CA ASP A 281 4.25 -5.46 -2.56
C ASP A 281 3.82 -5.93 -3.96
N GLY A 282 2.51 -6.12 -4.15
CA GLY A 282 1.95 -6.46 -5.46
C GLY A 282 2.19 -5.39 -6.53
N VAL A 283 2.03 -4.10 -6.19
CA VAL A 283 2.34 -2.99 -7.11
C VAL A 283 3.83 -2.97 -7.47
N TYR A 284 4.73 -3.07 -6.48
CA TYR A 284 6.17 -3.09 -6.73
C TYR A 284 6.60 -4.29 -7.60
N ALA A 285 6.05 -5.47 -7.34
CA ALA A 285 6.34 -6.67 -8.10
C ALA A 285 5.91 -6.55 -9.57
N ILE A 286 4.72 -5.99 -9.82
CA ILE A 286 4.23 -5.79 -11.19
C ILE A 286 5.03 -4.72 -11.92
N VAL A 287 5.39 -3.62 -11.26
CA VAL A 287 6.29 -2.61 -11.86
C VAL A 287 7.62 -3.24 -12.27
N ALA A 288 8.25 -4.03 -11.41
CA ALA A 288 9.49 -4.73 -11.75
C ALA A 288 9.31 -5.76 -12.88
N THR A 289 8.14 -6.40 -12.97
CA THR A 289 7.80 -7.35 -14.03
C THR A 289 7.61 -6.65 -15.37
N LEU A 290 6.95 -5.48 -15.40
CA LEU A 290 6.78 -4.69 -16.62
C LEU A 290 8.15 -4.29 -17.19
N LEU A 291 9.06 -3.79 -16.35
CA LEU A 291 10.41 -3.41 -16.79
C LEU A 291 11.20 -4.53 -17.48
N ILE A 292 11.06 -5.79 -17.01
CA ILE A 292 11.77 -6.91 -17.63
C ILE A 292 11.04 -7.42 -18.88
N LEU A 293 9.71 -7.31 -18.94
CA LEU A 293 8.93 -7.67 -20.13
C LEU A 293 9.30 -6.76 -21.31
N ASP A 294 9.45 -5.45 -21.09
CA ASP A 294 9.88 -4.50 -22.12
C ASP A 294 11.23 -4.92 -22.73
N ILE A 295 12.23 -5.24 -21.88
CA ILE A 295 13.53 -5.76 -22.33
C ILE A 295 13.41 -7.08 -23.10
N CYS A 296 12.51 -7.98 -22.68
CA CYS A 296 12.34 -9.27 -23.34
C CYS A 296 11.65 -9.15 -24.71
N GLU A 297 10.86 -8.10 -24.92
CA GLU A 297 10.18 -7.84 -26.18
C GLU A 297 11.11 -7.15 -27.19
N ASP A 298 11.88 -6.12 -26.77
CA ASP A 298 12.61 -5.26 -27.70
C ASP A 298 14.10 -5.63 -27.90
N ASN A 299 14.75 -6.28 -26.93
CA ASN A 299 16.21 -6.51 -26.96
C ASN A 299 16.62 -7.93 -27.35
N VAL A 300 15.66 -8.75 -27.82
CA VAL A 300 15.95 -10.08 -28.36
C VAL A 300 16.12 -9.98 -29.88
N PRO A 301 17.35 -10.12 -30.42
CA PRO A 301 17.58 -9.92 -31.85
C PRO A 301 16.95 -11.03 -32.70
N ASP A 302 16.33 -10.64 -33.81
CA ASP A 302 15.82 -11.58 -34.79
C ASP A 302 16.94 -12.39 -35.46
N PRO A 303 16.76 -13.71 -35.70
CA PRO A 303 17.77 -14.54 -36.34
C PRO A 303 18.22 -14.02 -37.71
N THR A 304 17.34 -13.38 -38.46
CA THR A 304 17.66 -12.74 -39.74
C THR A 304 18.56 -11.54 -39.57
N ASP A 305 18.33 -10.72 -38.54
CA ASP A 305 19.11 -9.53 -38.26
C ASP A 305 20.53 -9.89 -37.80
N VAL A 306 20.68 -10.93 -36.99
CA VAL A 306 22.00 -11.46 -36.62
C VAL A 306 22.76 -11.93 -37.85
N GLN A 307 22.09 -12.56 -38.81
CA GLN A 307 22.74 -13.04 -40.04
C GLN A 307 23.14 -11.91 -40.98
N HIS A 308 22.26 -10.91 -41.17
CA HIS A 308 22.45 -9.86 -42.18
C HIS A 308 23.20 -8.63 -41.65
N LYS A 309 22.95 -8.22 -40.41
CA LYS A 309 23.47 -6.98 -39.81
C LYS A 309 24.75 -7.21 -39.00
N PHE A 310 24.90 -8.38 -38.39
CA PHE A 310 26.00 -8.70 -37.47
C PHE A 310 26.87 -9.88 -37.92
N ASN A 311 26.93 -10.18 -39.23
CA ASN A 311 27.79 -11.22 -39.80
C ASN A 311 27.69 -12.60 -39.12
N LYS A 312 26.50 -12.99 -38.64
CA LYS A 312 26.24 -14.22 -37.85
C LYS A 312 26.87 -14.24 -36.45
N SER A 313 27.33 -13.10 -35.95
CA SER A 313 27.88 -12.94 -34.60
C SER A 313 26.79 -12.45 -33.63
N LEU A 314 26.32 -13.35 -32.77
CA LEU A 314 25.39 -12.98 -31.70
C LEU A 314 26.05 -12.05 -30.67
N ILE A 315 27.36 -12.15 -30.47
CA ILE A 315 28.09 -11.32 -29.50
C ILE A 315 28.05 -9.85 -29.93
N GLU A 316 28.24 -9.56 -31.21
CA GLU A 316 28.16 -8.20 -31.74
C GLU A 316 26.75 -7.63 -31.59
N ALA A 317 25.72 -8.44 -31.85
CA ALA A 317 24.33 -8.03 -31.64
C ALA A 317 24.04 -7.71 -30.16
N LEU A 318 24.51 -8.54 -29.23
CA LEU A 318 24.30 -8.33 -27.80
C LEU A 318 25.09 -7.14 -27.23
N GLN A 319 26.25 -6.83 -27.82
CA GLN A 319 27.03 -5.65 -27.41
C GLN A 319 26.32 -4.33 -27.76
N GLU A 320 25.56 -4.31 -28.85
CA GLU A 320 24.75 -3.16 -29.23
C GLU A 320 23.68 -2.85 -28.17
N PHE A 321 23.05 -3.90 -27.60
CA PHE A 321 22.04 -3.78 -26.53
C PHE A 321 22.59 -3.61 -25.11
N GLY A 322 23.91 -3.47 -24.95
CA GLY A 322 24.56 -3.35 -23.65
C GLY A 322 24.04 -2.19 -22.77
N PRO A 323 23.88 -0.97 -23.30
CA PRO A 323 23.35 0.17 -22.55
C PRO A 323 21.92 -0.03 -22.04
N GLU A 324 21.08 -0.74 -22.78
CA GLU A 324 19.69 -1.05 -22.45
C GLU A 324 19.62 -1.98 -21.24
N PHE A 325 20.46 -3.01 -21.19
CA PHE A 325 20.57 -3.87 -20.01
C PHE A 325 21.00 -3.07 -18.77
N LEU A 326 21.93 -2.12 -18.91
CA LEU A 326 22.35 -1.27 -17.79
C LEU A 326 21.23 -0.34 -17.32
N ALA A 327 20.45 0.23 -18.25
CA ALA A 327 19.29 1.05 -17.94
C ALA A 327 18.22 0.22 -17.19
N TYR A 328 17.98 -1.01 -17.61
CA TYR A 328 17.12 -1.96 -16.89
C TYR A 328 17.58 -2.18 -15.44
N PHE A 329 18.86 -2.49 -15.23
CA PHE A 329 19.38 -2.70 -13.86
C PHE A 329 19.25 -1.44 -12.98
N GLY A 330 19.46 -0.25 -13.56
CA GLY A 330 19.24 1.03 -12.86
C GLY A 330 17.78 1.26 -12.47
N SER A 331 16.85 0.96 -13.37
CA SER A 331 15.40 1.05 -13.12
C SER A 331 14.94 0.03 -12.08
N PHE A 332 15.37 -1.23 -12.21
CA PHE A 332 15.07 -2.29 -11.23
C PHE A 332 15.61 -1.92 -9.84
N ALA A 333 16.84 -1.42 -9.76
CA ALA A 333 17.42 -0.95 -8.50
C ALA A 333 16.60 0.21 -7.91
N THR A 334 16.09 1.13 -8.74
CA THR A 334 15.24 2.24 -8.28
C THR A 334 13.93 1.75 -7.68
N VAL A 335 13.25 0.82 -8.35
CA VAL A 335 12.01 0.18 -7.84
C VAL A 335 12.29 -0.57 -6.54
N GLY A 336 13.33 -1.41 -6.51
CA GLY A 336 13.70 -2.20 -5.35
C GLY A 336 14.11 -1.36 -4.13
N LEU A 337 14.79 -0.24 -4.33
CA LEU A 337 15.16 0.66 -3.25
C LEU A 337 13.96 1.48 -2.74
N LEU A 338 13.04 1.91 -3.61
CA LEU A 338 11.77 2.51 -3.18
C LEU A 338 10.92 1.52 -2.37
N TRP A 339 10.87 0.25 -2.79
CA TRP A 339 10.25 -0.83 -2.01
C TRP A 339 10.96 -1.04 -0.68
N PHE A 340 12.30 -1.08 -0.66
CA PHE A 340 13.06 -1.24 0.58
C PHE A 340 12.83 -0.11 1.59
N VAL A 341 12.70 1.14 1.10
CA VAL A 341 12.35 2.29 1.94
C VAL A 341 10.95 2.12 2.52
N HIS A 342 9.97 1.72 1.70
CA HIS A 342 8.59 1.44 2.13
C HIS A 342 8.54 0.31 3.16
N HIS A 343 9.14 -0.84 2.88
CA HIS A 343 9.23 -1.97 3.79
C HIS A 343 9.87 -1.55 5.13
N SER A 344 10.99 -0.84 5.09
CA SER A 344 11.65 -0.32 6.29
C SER A 344 10.78 0.66 7.09
N LEU A 345 9.95 1.45 6.43
CA LEU A 345 9.00 2.36 7.08
C LEU A 345 7.91 1.55 7.78
N PHE A 346 7.26 0.64 7.08
CA PHE A 346 6.13 -0.14 7.61
C PHE A 346 6.54 -1.15 8.68
N LEU A 347 7.78 -1.65 8.68
CA LEU A 347 8.33 -2.41 9.82
C LEU A 347 8.24 -1.64 11.16
N HIS A 348 8.42 -0.31 11.13
CA HIS A 348 8.38 0.53 12.34
C HIS A 348 7.00 1.14 12.62
N VAL A 349 6.04 0.99 11.69
CA VAL A 349 4.66 1.43 11.87
C VAL A 349 3.90 0.37 12.67
N THR A 350 3.36 0.78 13.81
CA THR A 350 2.51 -0.04 14.68
C THR A 350 1.04 0.05 14.31
N LYS A 351 0.58 1.24 13.86
CA LYS A 351 -0.81 1.50 13.49
C LYS A 351 -0.89 2.41 12.27
N THR A 352 -1.64 1.95 11.27
CA THR A 352 -1.82 2.59 9.95
C THR A 352 -3.03 3.52 9.96
N THR A 353 -2.79 4.81 10.13
CA THR A 353 -3.85 5.82 10.06
C THR A 353 -4.39 5.97 8.63
N ARG A 354 -5.60 6.51 8.48
CA ARG A 354 -6.17 6.75 7.14
C ARG A 354 -5.39 7.77 6.31
N LEU A 355 -4.74 8.74 6.94
CA LEU A 355 -3.92 9.72 6.24
C LEU A 355 -2.67 9.04 5.67
N MET A 356 -2.05 8.15 6.43
CA MET A 356 -0.96 7.30 5.95
C MET A 356 -1.42 6.42 4.79
N GLY A 357 -2.60 5.80 4.88
CA GLY A 357 -3.18 5.03 3.78
C GLY A 357 -3.38 5.85 2.50
N LEU A 358 -3.85 7.11 2.61
CA LEU A 358 -3.99 8.02 1.47
C LEU A 358 -2.64 8.34 0.81
N PHE A 359 -1.64 8.71 1.62
CA PHE A 359 -0.30 8.96 1.09
C PHE A 359 0.33 7.70 0.50
N ASN A 360 0.06 6.52 1.07
CA ASN A 360 0.48 5.24 0.49
C ASN A 360 -0.14 5.04 -0.89
N THR A 361 -1.45 5.26 -1.05
CA THR A 361 -2.12 5.18 -2.35
C THR A 361 -1.51 6.11 -3.39
N PHE A 362 -1.21 7.36 -3.02
CA PHE A 362 -0.53 8.29 -3.94
C PHE A 362 0.90 7.83 -4.27
N SER A 363 1.68 7.41 -3.28
CA SER A 363 3.02 6.86 -3.50
C SER A 363 2.98 5.71 -4.51
N LEU A 364 2.08 4.75 -4.31
CA LEU A 364 1.93 3.59 -5.20
C LEU A 364 1.45 3.97 -6.60
N ALA A 365 0.56 4.96 -6.74
CA ALA A 365 0.14 5.46 -8.04
C ALA A 365 1.32 6.07 -8.83
N PHE A 366 2.25 6.76 -8.17
CA PHE A 366 3.46 7.24 -8.84
C PHE A 366 4.49 6.13 -9.08
N VAL A 367 4.63 5.17 -8.16
CA VAL A 367 5.46 3.97 -8.36
C VAL A 367 4.98 3.18 -9.59
N GLY A 368 3.67 3.01 -9.76
CA GLY A 368 3.07 2.37 -10.94
C GLY A 368 3.36 3.10 -12.26
N GLY A 369 3.77 4.38 -12.21
CA GLY A 369 4.21 5.15 -13.36
C GLY A 369 5.70 5.01 -13.71
N LEU A 370 6.50 4.26 -12.93
CA LEU A 370 7.92 4.05 -13.22
C LEU A 370 8.21 3.33 -14.56
N PRO A 371 7.38 2.38 -15.05
CA PRO A 371 7.59 1.81 -16.39
C PRO A 371 7.51 2.87 -17.49
N LEU A 372 6.59 3.83 -17.38
CA LEU A 372 6.51 4.96 -18.30
C LEU A 372 7.78 5.83 -18.26
N ALA A 373 8.34 6.06 -17.06
CA ALA A 373 9.59 6.82 -16.91
C ALA A 373 10.74 6.12 -17.65
N TYR A 374 10.85 4.80 -17.47
CA TYR A 374 11.85 3.97 -18.14
C TYR A 374 11.72 4.04 -19.66
N GLU A 375 10.51 3.77 -20.18
CA GLU A 375 10.22 3.75 -21.62
C GLU A 375 10.54 5.09 -22.28
N LEU A 376 10.07 6.19 -21.70
CA LEU A 376 10.33 7.54 -22.23
C LEU A 376 11.83 7.85 -22.28
N THR A 377 12.62 7.42 -21.30
CA THR A 377 14.06 7.66 -21.31
C THR A 377 14.82 6.75 -22.30
N HIS A 378 14.20 5.65 -22.72
CA HIS A 378 14.79 4.70 -23.64
C HIS A 378 14.47 5.02 -25.11
N GLU A 379 13.21 5.37 -25.39
CA GLU A 379 12.70 5.56 -26.77
C GLU A 379 13.27 6.83 -27.44
N PHE A 380 13.56 7.90 -26.69
CA PHE A 380 14.03 9.14 -27.30
C PHE A 380 15.52 9.15 -27.66
N PRO A 381 15.91 9.69 -28.84
CA PRO A 381 17.31 9.78 -29.24
C PRO A 381 18.17 10.56 -28.26
N ARG A 382 19.39 10.08 -28.02
CA ARG A 382 20.40 10.77 -27.19
C ARG A 382 20.70 12.18 -27.72
N ASN A 383 20.86 13.13 -26.81
CA ASN A 383 21.04 14.56 -27.03
C ASN A 383 19.85 15.27 -27.72
N SER A 384 18.65 14.67 -27.70
CA SER A 384 17.44 15.33 -28.18
C SER A 384 16.80 16.18 -27.07
N ARG A 385 15.98 17.16 -27.46
CA ARG A 385 15.15 17.91 -26.50
C ARG A 385 14.14 16.98 -25.80
N ASN A 386 13.64 15.98 -26.51
CA ASN A 386 12.69 15.01 -25.98
C ASN A 386 13.31 14.14 -24.87
N GLU A 387 14.60 13.78 -24.99
CA GLU A 387 15.34 13.08 -23.91
C GLU A 387 15.40 13.92 -22.62
N LEU A 388 15.63 15.23 -22.73
CA LEU A 388 15.61 16.13 -21.56
C LEU A 388 14.24 16.13 -20.87
N GLU A 389 13.16 16.23 -21.64
CA GLU A 389 11.80 16.23 -21.12
C GLU A 389 11.45 14.87 -20.48
N ALA A 390 11.88 13.75 -21.07
CA ALA A 390 11.71 12.42 -20.50
C ALA A 390 12.47 12.22 -19.18
N ILE A 391 13.71 12.71 -19.09
CA ILE A 391 14.49 12.70 -17.83
C ILE A 391 13.79 13.54 -16.75
N GLN A 392 13.24 14.70 -17.12
CA GLN A 392 12.48 15.54 -16.20
C GLN A 392 11.22 14.85 -15.70
N ILE A 393 10.44 14.22 -16.58
CA ILE A 393 9.26 13.42 -16.22
C ILE A 393 9.66 12.29 -15.27
N SER A 394 10.75 11.58 -15.56
CA SER A 394 11.29 10.51 -14.71
C SER A 394 11.64 11.00 -13.30
N CYS A 395 12.31 12.15 -13.21
CA CYS A 395 12.64 12.78 -11.92
C CYS A 395 11.38 13.16 -11.13
N VAL A 396 10.36 13.69 -11.81
CA VAL A 396 9.07 14.06 -11.20
C VAL A 396 8.35 12.81 -10.66
N ILE A 397 8.29 11.72 -11.42
CA ILE A 397 7.67 10.46 -10.99
C ILE A 397 8.39 9.89 -9.76
N ILE A 398 9.72 9.81 -9.79
CA ILE A 398 10.53 9.32 -8.65
C ILE A 398 10.37 10.24 -7.43
N PHE A 399 10.36 11.55 -7.64
CA PHE A 399 10.13 12.54 -6.58
C PHE A 399 8.80 12.32 -5.89
N PHE A 400 7.69 12.23 -6.64
CA PHE A 400 6.37 12.04 -6.05
C PHE A 400 6.23 10.67 -5.40
N ALA A 401 6.78 9.60 -6.00
CA ALA A 401 6.80 8.27 -5.40
C ALA A 401 7.47 8.28 -4.01
N GLY A 402 8.61 8.94 -3.86
CA GLY A 402 9.34 9.05 -2.59
C GLY A 402 8.77 10.06 -1.60
N VAL A 403 8.33 11.24 -2.06
CA VAL A 403 7.87 12.32 -1.15
C VAL A 403 6.60 11.91 -0.41
N PHE A 404 5.73 11.11 -1.04
CA PHE A 404 4.56 10.59 -0.35
C PHE A 404 4.93 9.56 0.72
N GLN A 405 5.97 8.75 0.55
CA GLN A 405 6.48 7.91 1.65
C GLN A 405 7.04 8.74 2.80
N LEU A 406 7.77 9.82 2.49
CA LEU A 406 8.21 10.77 3.50
C LEU A 406 7.01 11.44 4.20
N ALA A 407 5.94 11.75 3.47
CA ALA A 407 4.70 12.28 4.04
C ALA A 407 4.00 11.28 4.96
N ILE A 408 4.03 9.97 4.67
CA ILE A 408 3.56 8.91 5.59
C ILE A 408 4.35 8.97 6.90
N TRP A 409 5.68 9.07 6.81
CA TRP A 409 6.55 9.15 7.98
C TRP A 409 6.26 10.40 8.83
N VAL A 410 6.15 11.57 8.19
CA VAL A 410 5.78 12.83 8.87
C VAL A 410 4.38 12.73 9.49
N ALA A 411 3.42 12.11 8.81
CA ALA A 411 2.09 11.86 9.35
C ALA A 411 2.12 10.96 10.57
N ALA A 412 2.96 9.92 10.55
CA ALA A 412 3.14 9.01 11.68
C ALA A 412 3.77 9.72 12.89
N LEU A 413 4.73 10.63 12.67
CA LEU A 413 5.37 11.40 13.75
C LEU A 413 4.41 12.32 14.53
N PHE A 414 3.32 12.82 13.92
CA PHE A 414 2.32 13.59 14.66
C PHE A 414 1.60 12.78 15.75
N GLY A 415 1.56 11.45 15.61
CA GLY A 415 0.95 10.51 16.56
C GLY A 415 1.93 9.48 17.10
N GLU A 416 3.21 9.84 17.25
CA GLU A 416 4.34 8.91 17.42
C GLU A 416 4.19 7.86 18.53
N ARG A 417 3.38 8.13 19.57
CA ARG A 417 3.13 7.19 20.66
C ARG A 417 2.26 5.99 20.23
N GLU A 418 1.34 6.19 19.31
CA GLU A 418 0.38 5.18 18.85
C GLU A 418 0.79 4.53 17.53
N THR A 419 1.42 5.29 16.64
CA THR A 419 1.68 4.92 15.25
C THR A 419 3.08 4.36 14.99
N LEU A 420 4.04 4.65 15.88
CA LEU A 420 5.45 4.35 15.67
C LEU A 420 6.09 3.60 16.85
N HIS A 421 7.01 2.71 16.50
CA HIS A 421 7.89 2.03 17.45
C HIS A 421 8.84 3.03 18.14
N PRO A 422 9.14 2.87 19.46
CA PRO A 422 10.01 3.78 20.22
C PRO A 422 11.35 4.17 19.57
N TYR A 423 12.01 3.25 18.84
CA TYR A 423 13.31 3.48 18.22
C TYR A 423 13.36 4.61 17.18
N VAL A 424 12.22 4.92 16.56
CA VAL A 424 12.15 5.88 15.44
C VAL A 424 11.39 7.17 15.80
N ARG A 425 10.90 7.28 17.04
CA ARG A 425 10.29 8.51 17.59
C ARG A 425 11.28 9.67 17.63
N TYR A 426 10.81 10.89 17.89
CA TYR A 426 11.73 12.03 18.06
C TYR A 426 12.79 11.73 19.13
N GLY A 427 14.07 11.90 18.77
CA GLY A 427 15.20 11.55 19.64
C GLY A 427 15.55 10.05 19.71
N GLY A 428 14.79 9.19 19.02
CA GLY A 428 15.07 7.76 18.92
C GLY A 428 16.36 7.44 18.16
N ARG A 429 16.94 6.28 18.45
CA ARG A 429 18.24 5.82 17.89
C ARG A 429 18.25 5.80 16.37
N ASP A 430 17.14 5.39 15.75
CA ASP A 430 17.04 5.19 14.30
C ASP A 430 16.22 6.29 13.61
N HIS A 431 15.77 7.32 14.34
CA HIS A 431 14.97 8.43 13.79
C HIS A 431 15.69 9.15 12.64
N ALA A 432 16.93 9.59 12.87
CA ALA A 432 17.72 10.31 11.87
C ALA A 432 18.05 9.41 10.66
N PHE A 433 18.26 8.11 10.90
CA PHE A 433 18.53 7.15 9.85
C PHE A 433 17.29 6.91 8.97
N MET A 434 16.11 6.75 9.57
CA MET A 434 14.85 6.61 8.83
C MET A 434 14.52 7.86 8.03
N PHE A 435 14.69 9.05 8.63
CA PHE A 435 14.50 10.32 7.92
C PHE A 435 15.43 10.41 6.71
N ALA A 436 16.73 10.14 6.88
CA ALA A 436 17.68 10.17 5.77
C ALA A 436 17.34 9.15 4.68
N LYS A 437 16.88 7.95 5.06
CA LYS A 437 16.47 6.90 4.13
C LYS A 437 15.28 7.34 3.26
N LEU A 438 14.27 7.95 3.87
CA LEU A 438 13.06 8.43 3.20
C LEU A 438 13.29 9.71 2.38
N ALA A 439 14.23 10.56 2.81
CA ALA A 439 14.53 11.82 2.13
C ALA A 439 15.50 11.66 0.94
N LEU A 440 16.28 10.56 0.88
CA LEU A 440 17.34 10.39 -0.13
C LEU A 440 16.82 10.49 -1.57
N TYR A 441 15.81 9.69 -1.95
CA TYR A 441 15.26 9.73 -3.31
C TYR A 441 14.63 11.09 -3.65
N PRO A 442 13.72 11.66 -2.83
CA PRO A 442 13.15 12.98 -3.10
C PRO A 442 14.20 14.09 -3.26
N CYS A 443 15.24 14.10 -2.43
CA CYS A 443 16.29 15.11 -2.53
C CYS A 443 17.14 14.93 -3.79
N VAL A 444 17.52 13.69 -4.11
CA VAL A 444 18.35 13.42 -5.29
C VAL A 444 17.58 13.65 -6.58
N SER A 445 16.33 13.19 -6.69
CA SER A 445 15.51 13.41 -7.90
C SER A 445 15.20 14.89 -8.12
N LEU A 446 14.90 15.64 -7.05
CA LEU A 446 14.69 17.08 -7.12
C LEU A 446 15.98 17.82 -7.51
N GLY A 447 17.12 17.43 -6.94
CA GLY A 447 18.43 17.95 -7.30
C GLY A 447 18.77 17.71 -8.77
N THR A 448 18.59 16.47 -9.25
CA THR A 448 18.77 16.10 -10.65
C THR A 448 17.86 16.92 -11.56
N PHE A 449 16.59 17.10 -11.20
CA PHE A 449 15.65 17.94 -11.96
C PHE A 449 16.19 19.38 -12.11
N PHE A 450 16.57 20.04 -11.01
CA PHE A 450 17.11 21.40 -11.09
C PHE A 450 18.42 21.49 -11.88
N VAL A 451 19.29 20.49 -11.73
CA VAL A 451 20.53 20.40 -12.52
C VAL A 451 20.21 20.24 -14.00
N THR A 452 19.22 19.44 -14.37
CA THR A 452 18.82 19.29 -15.79
C THR A 452 18.24 20.59 -16.36
N CYS A 453 17.49 21.35 -15.57
CA CYS A 453 16.97 22.67 -15.97
C CYS A 453 18.11 23.69 -16.15
N ALA A 454 19.15 23.65 -15.32
CA ALA A 454 20.26 24.59 -15.36
C ALA A 454 21.36 24.19 -16.38
N LEU A 455 21.64 22.90 -16.52
CA LEU A 455 22.69 22.33 -17.36
C LEU A 455 22.09 21.34 -18.37
N SER A 456 21.30 21.86 -19.32
CA SER A 456 20.61 21.04 -20.33
C SER A 456 21.51 20.09 -21.12
N LYS A 457 22.79 20.45 -21.33
CA LYS A 457 23.78 19.59 -22.04
C LYS A 457 24.27 18.39 -21.24
N PHE A 458 24.15 18.40 -19.91
CA PHE A 458 24.65 17.35 -19.03
C PHE A 458 23.53 16.57 -18.34
N SER A 459 22.29 16.70 -18.81
CA SER A 459 21.11 16.05 -18.22
C SER A 459 21.24 14.52 -18.15
N ALA A 460 21.54 13.87 -19.28
CA ALA A 460 21.65 12.41 -19.36
C ALA A 460 22.80 11.85 -18.50
N PRO A 461 24.04 12.37 -18.57
CA PRO A 461 25.11 11.93 -17.67
C PRO A 461 24.78 12.08 -16.19
N VAL A 462 24.14 13.19 -15.79
CA VAL A 462 23.74 13.42 -14.39
C VAL A 462 22.66 12.42 -13.96
N PHE A 463 21.69 12.13 -14.82
CA PHE A 463 20.63 11.16 -14.54
C PHE A 463 21.18 9.74 -14.39
N HIS A 464 22.03 9.28 -15.30
CA HIS A 464 22.69 7.97 -15.18
C HIS A 464 23.59 7.91 -13.95
N LEU A 465 24.31 8.99 -13.63
CA LEU A 465 25.12 9.06 -12.41
C LEU A 465 24.25 8.94 -11.16
N MET A 466 23.09 9.60 -11.13
CA MET A 466 22.10 9.45 -10.06
C MET A 466 21.70 7.98 -9.88
N GLN A 467 21.33 7.28 -10.97
CA GLN A 467 20.90 5.88 -10.89
C GLN A 467 21.98 4.94 -10.35
N ILE A 468 23.26 5.22 -10.63
CA ILE A 468 24.38 4.44 -10.13
C ILE A 468 24.71 4.81 -8.68
N VAL A 469 24.79 6.11 -8.35
CA VAL A 469 25.24 6.60 -7.05
C VAL A 469 24.25 6.30 -5.92
N VAL A 470 22.95 6.40 -6.19
CA VAL A 470 21.91 6.24 -5.15
C VAL A 470 21.96 4.85 -4.48
N PRO A 471 22.05 3.71 -5.21
CA PRO A 471 22.25 2.41 -4.59
C PRO A 471 23.45 2.33 -3.64
N PHE A 472 24.61 2.87 -4.04
CA PHE A 472 25.79 2.91 -3.17
C PHE A 472 25.57 3.83 -1.95
N ALA A 473 24.88 4.95 -2.13
CA ALA A 473 24.51 5.83 -1.04
C ALA A 473 23.58 5.14 -0.02
N PHE A 474 22.65 4.29 -0.47
CA PHE A 474 21.80 3.47 0.41
C PHE A 474 22.62 2.45 1.23
N LEU A 475 23.57 1.76 0.60
CA LEU A 475 24.44 0.80 1.30
C LEU A 475 25.30 1.48 2.38
N LEU A 476 25.80 2.69 2.08
CA LEU A 476 26.64 3.46 3.00
C LEU A 476 25.85 4.40 3.91
N LEU A 477 24.51 4.43 3.81
CA LEU A 477 23.67 5.44 4.44
C LEU A 477 23.87 5.52 5.95
N ARG A 478 24.02 4.36 6.61
CA ARG A 478 24.20 4.32 8.07
C ARG A 478 25.52 4.97 8.51
N LEU A 479 26.58 4.78 7.72
CA LEU A 479 27.89 5.41 7.96
C LEU A 479 27.80 6.92 7.68
N LEU A 480 27.23 7.29 6.54
CA LEU A 480 27.07 8.70 6.12
C LEU A 480 26.28 9.52 7.16
N VAL A 481 25.17 8.97 7.66
CA VAL A 481 24.34 9.63 8.70
C VAL A 481 25.12 9.80 10.00
N ARG A 482 25.85 8.78 10.46
CA ARG A 482 26.66 8.87 11.69
C ARG A 482 27.75 9.92 11.58
N VAL A 483 28.51 9.90 10.47
CA VAL A 483 29.57 10.88 10.20
C VAL A 483 28.96 12.29 10.09
N GLY A 484 27.86 12.44 9.36
CA GLY A 484 27.16 13.72 9.20
C GLY A 484 26.67 14.30 10.53
N LEU A 485 26.03 13.49 11.39
CA LEU A 485 25.62 13.94 12.72
C LEU A 485 26.83 14.31 13.61
N ALA A 486 27.92 13.54 13.54
CA ALA A 486 29.13 13.84 14.31
C ALA A 486 29.77 15.17 13.86
N LEU A 487 29.82 15.43 12.56
CA LEU A 487 30.30 16.69 12.00
C LEU A 487 29.40 17.87 12.40
N LEU A 488 28.08 17.72 12.28
CA LEU A 488 27.13 18.75 12.71
C LEU A 488 27.25 19.05 14.20
N ARG A 489 27.36 18.02 15.06
CA ARG A 489 27.60 18.22 16.50
C ARG A 489 28.90 18.96 16.75
N ARG A 490 29.98 18.62 16.06
CA ARG A 490 31.27 19.34 16.18
C ARG A 490 31.18 20.81 15.75
N LEU A 491 30.39 21.11 14.72
CA LEU A 491 30.24 22.47 14.20
C LEU A 491 29.31 23.34 15.05
N PHE A 492 28.22 22.79 15.57
CA PHE A 492 27.18 23.54 16.28
C PHE A 492 27.21 23.40 17.83
N CYS A 493 27.93 22.41 18.37
CA CYS A 493 28.16 22.22 19.81
C CYS A 493 29.66 21.93 20.06
N PRO A 494 30.51 22.97 20.16
CA PRO A 494 31.96 22.79 20.35
C PRO A 494 32.35 22.39 21.78
N THR A 495 31.42 22.28 22.73
CA THR A 495 31.73 21.79 24.08
C THR A 495 31.98 20.28 24.06
N PRO A 496 33.12 19.80 24.58
CA PRO A 496 33.36 18.36 24.69
C PRO A 496 32.29 17.77 25.63
N PRO A 497 31.83 16.52 25.40
CA PRO A 497 31.02 15.86 26.41
C PRO A 497 31.86 15.81 27.69
N ALA A 498 31.34 16.37 28.77
CA ALA A 498 31.81 16.01 30.09
C ALA A 498 31.74 14.48 30.15
N THR A 499 32.84 13.86 30.61
CA THR A 499 32.96 12.43 30.89
C THR A 499 31.87 12.00 31.88
N HIS A 500 30.66 11.76 31.38
CA HIS A 500 29.60 11.09 32.09
C HIS A 500 29.34 9.77 31.38
N SER A 501 29.78 8.72 32.08
CA SER A 501 29.39 7.31 31.99
C SER A 501 29.53 6.60 30.65
N ALA A 502 30.74 6.07 30.42
CA ALA A 502 30.96 4.80 29.73
C ALA A 502 30.33 3.57 30.47
N LEU A 503 29.35 3.80 31.33
CA LEU A 503 28.67 2.79 32.16
C LEU A 503 27.19 2.60 31.76
N GLU A 504 26.61 3.43 30.88
CA GLU A 504 25.23 3.21 30.39
C GLU A 504 25.16 2.44 29.05
N GLU A 505 26.29 2.27 28.34
CA GLU A 505 26.32 1.48 27.10
C GLU A 505 26.44 -0.04 27.32
N GLU A 506 26.73 -0.50 28.54
CA GLU A 506 26.81 -1.93 28.87
C GLU A 506 25.49 -2.53 29.39
N ASP A 507 24.58 -1.74 29.99
CA ASP A 507 23.37 -2.26 30.65
C ASP A 507 22.14 -2.44 29.73
N LEU A 508 22.26 -2.19 28.42
CA LEU A 508 21.17 -2.40 27.44
C LEU A 508 21.47 -3.49 26.41
N ARG A 509 22.53 -4.28 26.61
CA ARG A 509 22.75 -5.52 25.83
C ARG A 509 21.84 -6.64 26.37
N LEU A 510 20.55 -6.58 26.04
CA LEU A 510 19.75 -7.80 26.03
C LEU A 510 20.36 -8.77 24.98
N PRO A 511 20.62 -10.03 25.34
CA PRO A 511 21.28 -10.98 24.45
C PRO A 511 20.40 -11.26 23.22
N PHE A 512 21.04 -11.24 22.07
CA PHE A 512 20.48 -11.39 20.71
C PHE A 512 19.82 -12.76 20.43
N ASN A 513 19.61 -13.60 21.45
CA ASN A 513 19.16 -15.00 21.30
C ASN A 513 17.66 -15.23 21.52
N ASP A 514 16.88 -14.22 21.92
CA ASP A 514 15.41 -14.38 22.12
C ASP A 514 14.58 -13.85 20.93
N LEU A 515 15.21 -13.59 19.78
CA LEU A 515 14.53 -13.09 18.57
C LEU A 515 14.32 -14.16 17.49
N VAL A 516 14.58 -15.43 17.82
CA VAL A 516 14.24 -16.59 16.97
C VAL A 516 13.65 -17.70 17.84
N THR A 517 12.38 -17.53 18.21
CA THR A 517 11.39 -18.62 18.38
C THR A 517 10.00 -18.07 18.12
#